data_AF-F0UK68-F1
#
_entry.id   AF-F0UK68-F1
#
_cell.length_a   1.000
_cell.length_b   1.000
_cell.length_c   1.000
_cell.angle_alpha   90.00
_cell.angle_beta   90.00
_cell.angle_gamma   90.00
#
_symmetry.space_group_name_H-M   'P 1'
#
loop_
_entity.id
_entity.type
_entity.pdbx_description
1 polymer ?
#
loop_
_entity_poly.entity_id
_entity_poly.type
_entity_poly.pdbx_seq_one_letter_code
_entity_poly.pdbx_strand_id
1 'polypeptide(L)'
;MSYAKAVSRGAQQSPQEITPLAFGPSTEKCSPTLTPHAHKISAAPQPREVEVTEAEPATSSLIDVDSPHISSVPPTYESQRIKTNTQAERIEREGEEKQRREQAEREAKRAAARDAKGKAKAVKNKAASAKLSLLRNSSNPVLLGNAMLMAIAGAGLGFSAYRWHSRGALTWNILGLWSSAVGALGFVDYYVSK
;
A
#
# COMPACT_ATOMS: atom_id res chain seq x y z
N MET A 1 -25.58 4.73 -18.46
CA MET A 1 -24.80 5.00 -17.23
C MET A 1 -23.32 4.92 -17.58
N SER A 2 -22.48 5.89 -17.15
CA SER A 2 -21.06 5.97 -17.54
C SER A 2 -20.17 5.12 -16.64
N TYR A 3 -19.24 4.37 -17.24
CA TYR A 3 -18.28 3.48 -16.57
C TYR A 3 -17.47 4.18 -15.47
N ALA A 4 -17.12 5.46 -15.67
CA ALA A 4 -16.41 6.27 -14.69
C ALA A 4 -17.18 6.46 -13.37
N LYS A 5 -18.52 6.40 -13.42
CA LYS A 5 -19.39 6.56 -12.24
C LYS A 5 -19.56 5.25 -11.45
N ALA A 6 -19.26 4.10 -12.06
CA ALA A 6 -19.29 2.80 -11.39
C ALA A 6 -18.01 2.58 -10.57
N VAL A 7 -16.85 3.02 -11.08
CA VAL A 7 -15.55 2.83 -10.40
C VAL A 7 -15.36 3.75 -9.20
N SER A 8 -15.97 4.95 -9.20
CA SER A 8 -15.90 5.87 -8.06
C SER A 8 -16.72 5.42 -6.85
N ARG A 9 -17.65 4.47 -7.06
CA ARG A 9 -18.33 3.73 -6.00
C ARG A 9 -17.54 2.45 -5.75
N GLY A 10 -16.43 2.56 -5.00
CA GLY A 10 -15.69 1.39 -4.53
C GLY A 10 -16.61 0.36 -3.86
N ALA A 11 -16.16 -0.89 -3.74
CA ALA A 11 -16.95 -2.00 -3.20
C ALA A 11 -17.58 -1.63 -1.84
N GLN A 12 -18.86 -1.29 -1.84
CA GLN A 12 -19.64 -1.05 -0.63
C GLN A 12 -20.06 -2.44 -0.12
N GLN A 13 -19.19 -3.11 0.62
CA GLN A 13 -19.61 -4.27 1.41
C GLN A 13 -20.32 -3.75 2.65
N SER A 14 -21.60 -4.11 2.80
CA SER A 14 -22.36 -3.84 4.02
C SER A 14 -21.86 -4.74 5.16
N PRO A 15 -21.89 -4.29 6.44
CA PRO A 15 -21.25 -5.00 7.56
C PRO A 15 -21.91 -6.31 8.01
N GLN A 16 -22.89 -6.86 7.28
CA GLN A 16 -23.74 -7.96 7.78
C GLN A 16 -23.23 -9.38 7.43
N GLU A 17 -22.07 -9.55 6.79
CA GLU A 17 -21.53 -10.88 6.42
C GLU A 17 -20.21 -11.23 7.11
N ILE A 18 -20.01 -10.80 8.34
CA ILE A 18 -18.99 -11.43 9.20
C ILE A 18 -19.73 -12.07 10.36
N THR A 19 -20.13 -13.32 10.18
CA THR A 19 -20.40 -14.22 11.31
C THR A 19 -19.06 -14.79 11.75
N PRO A 20 -18.39 -14.26 12.78
CA PRO A 20 -17.33 -15.01 13.43
C PRO A 20 -17.98 -16.22 14.11
N LEU A 21 -17.54 -17.42 13.76
CA LEU A 21 -17.81 -18.63 14.52
C LEU A 21 -17.30 -18.39 15.96
N ALA A 22 -18.22 -18.04 16.85
CA ALA A 22 -17.97 -17.89 18.27
C ALA A 22 -17.81 -19.28 18.87
N PHE A 23 -16.57 -19.72 19.06
CA PHE A 23 -16.24 -20.87 19.89
C PHE A 23 -16.16 -20.39 21.34
N GLY A 24 -17.28 -20.49 22.06
CA GLY A 24 -17.30 -20.35 23.51
C GLY A 24 -16.75 -21.62 24.19
N PRO A 25 -16.09 -21.51 25.36
CA PRO A 25 -15.60 -22.68 26.10
C PRO A 25 -16.75 -23.32 26.87
N SER A 26 -17.27 -24.44 26.37
CA SER A 26 -18.19 -25.29 27.12
C SER A 26 -17.51 -26.61 27.42
N THR A 27 -17.24 -26.81 28.70
CA THR A 27 -16.77 -28.04 29.31
C THR A 27 -17.76 -29.16 29.07
N GLU A 28 -17.40 -30.24 28.36
CA GLU A 28 -17.96 -31.56 28.66
C GLU A 28 -17.19 -32.71 27.98
N LYS A 29 -16.61 -33.53 28.86
CA LYS A 29 -16.32 -34.97 28.88
C LYS A 29 -16.21 -35.77 27.56
N CYS A 30 -15.13 -36.55 27.56
CA CYS A 30 -14.66 -37.50 26.56
C CYS A 30 -15.53 -38.77 26.45
N SER A 31 -15.44 -39.41 25.26
CA SER A 31 -15.62 -40.84 24.93
C SER A 31 -16.94 -41.29 24.26
N PRO A 32 -16.90 -42.34 23.40
CA PRO A 32 -17.24 -42.21 21.97
C PRO A 32 -18.39 -43.13 21.53
N THR A 33 -19.12 -42.77 20.47
CA THR A 33 -20.05 -43.71 19.79
C THR A 33 -20.19 -43.40 18.31
N LEU A 34 -20.08 -44.47 17.52
CA LEU A 34 -20.14 -44.60 16.08
C LEU A 34 -21.41 -44.03 15.44
N THR A 35 -21.26 -43.22 14.37
CA THR A 35 -22.14 -43.19 13.19
C THR A 35 -21.43 -42.46 12.04
N PRO A 36 -21.32 -43.02 10.82
CA PRO A 36 -20.88 -42.27 9.66
C PRO A 36 -22.09 -41.56 9.05
N HIS A 37 -22.34 -40.31 9.43
CA HIS A 37 -23.29 -39.49 8.69
C HIS A 37 -22.65 -39.09 7.36
N ALA A 38 -23.16 -39.71 6.30
CA ALA A 38 -22.80 -39.49 4.91
C ALA A 38 -22.95 -38.01 4.55
N HIS A 39 -21.81 -37.30 4.48
CA HIS A 39 -21.74 -36.02 3.80
C HIS A 39 -21.93 -36.27 2.31
N LYS A 40 -23.13 -35.99 1.80
CA LYS A 40 -23.40 -35.89 0.36
C LYS A 40 -22.50 -34.79 -0.20
N ILE A 41 -21.40 -35.20 -0.83
CA ILE A 41 -20.64 -34.33 -1.72
C ILE A 41 -21.57 -34.05 -2.90
N SER A 42 -21.97 -32.79 -3.08
CA SER A 42 -22.71 -32.33 -4.24
C SER A 42 -21.81 -32.48 -5.47
N ALA A 43 -21.82 -33.64 -6.11
CA ALA A 43 -21.20 -33.85 -7.40
C ALA A 43 -21.94 -33.03 -8.46
N ALA A 44 -21.19 -32.49 -9.44
CA ALA A 44 -21.77 -31.81 -10.58
C ALA A 44 -22.69 -32.76 -11.37
N PRO A 45 -23.80 -32.25 -11.96
CA PRO A 45 -24.63 -33.06 -12.85
C PRO A 45 -23.82 -33.55 -14.04
N GLN A 46 -24.08 -34.77 -14.48
CA GLN A 46 -23.37 -35.42 -15.59
C GLN A 46 -23.68 -34.65 -16.89
N PRO A 47 -22.68 -34.34 -17.74
CA PRO A 47 -22.93 -33.66 -19.00
C PRO A 47 -23.79 -34.54 -19.91
N ARG A 48 -24.73 -33.91 -20.65
CA ARG A 48 -25.64 -34.61 -21.56
C ARG A 48 -24.86 -35.16 -22.74
N GLU A 49 -24.91 -36.48 -22.94
CA GLU A 49 -24.37 -37.11 -24.15
C GLU A 49 -25.25 -36.70 -25.35
N VAL A 50 -24.60 -36.17 -26.39
CA VAL A 50 -25.21 -35.84 -27.67
C VAL A 50 -25.05 -37.06 -28.57
N GLU A 51 -26.15 -37.70 -28.90
CA GLU A 51 -26.18 -38.79 -29.87
C GLU A 51 -25.95 -38.19 -31.26
N VAL A 52 -24.75 -38.38 -31.81
CA VAL A 52 -24.43 -37.98 -33.19
C VAL A 52 -24.93 -39.10 -34.10
N THR A 53 -26.16 -38.99 -34.59
CA THR A 53 -26.64 -39.83 -35.69
C THR A 53 -25.74 -39.61 -36.90
N GLU A 54 -24.96 -40.64 -37.24
CA GLU A 54 -24.25 -40.75 -38.51
C GLU A 54 -25.22 -40.59 -39.67
N ALA A 55 -25.11 -39.47 -40.41
CA ALA A 55 -25.33 -39.43 -41.86
C ALA A 55 -24.92 -38.04 -42.41
N GLU A 56 -24.00 -38.09 -43.36
CA GLU A 56 -23.73 -37.14 -44.45
C GLU A 56 -22.42 -36.30 -44.41
N PRO A 57 -21.74 -36.20 -45.58
CA PRO A 57 -20.28 -36.30 -45.69
C PRO A 57 -19.51 -34.98 -45.63
N ALA A 58 -18.22 -35.13 -45.29
CA ALA A 58 -17.18 -34.12 -45.29
C ALA A 58 -16.84 -33.61 -46.71
N THR A 59 -17.61 -32.65 -47.25
CA THR A 59 -17.22 -31.87 -48.44
C THR A 59 -17.80 -30.44 -48.44
N SER A 60 -17.54 -29.64 -47.39
CA SER A 60 -17.84 -28.19 -47.43
C SER A 60 -16.81 -27.37 -46.65
N SER A 61 -15.53 -27.67 -46.86
CA SER A 61 -14.42 -26.86 -46.35
C SER A 61 -13.33 -26.68 -47.41
N LEU A 62 -13.74 -26.49 -48.66
CA LEU A 62 -12.90 -25.86 -49.67
C LEU A 62 -13.21 -24.35 -49.65
N ILE A 63 -12.89 -23.73 -48.52
CA ILE A 63 -12.75 -22.27 -48.49
C ILE A 63 -11.39 -22.03 -49.11
N ASP A 64 -11.43 -21.52 -50.34
CA ASP A 64 -10.28 -20.96 -51.01
C ASP A 64 -9.68 -19.88 -50.10
N VAL A 65 -8.54 -20.20 -49.49
CA VAL A 65 -7.75 -19.27 -48.68
C VAL A 65 -6.80 -18.47 -49.59
N ASP A 66 -7.17 -18.25 -50.87
CA ASP A 66 -6.52 -17.27 -51.72
C ASP A 66 -7.00 -15.85 -51.36
N SER A 67 -6.41 -15.34 -50.30
CA SER A 67 -6.07 -13.92 -50.23
C SER A 67 -4.70 -13.82 -49.57
N PRO A 68 -3.63 -13.50 -50.33
CA PRO A 68 -2.29 -13.41 -49.80
C PRO A 68 -2.19 -12.10 -49.01
N HIS A 69 -2.80 -12.06 -47.82
CA HIS A 69 -2.34 -11.18 -46.77
C HIS A 69 -1.25 -11.90 -45.99
N ILE A 70 -0.26 -12.43 -46.72
CA ILE A 70 1.07 -12.63 -46.17
C ILE A 70 1.58 -11.22 -45.95
N SER A 71 1.33 -10.70 -44.74
CA SER A 71 2.03 -9.52 -44.27
C SER A 71 3.50 -9.94 -44.19
N SER A 72 4.23 -9.74 -45.29
CA SER A 72 5.65 -10.02 -45.36
C SER A 72 6.29 -9.15 -44.27
N VAL A 73 6.78 -9.83 -43.24
CA VAL A 73 7.44 -9.17 -42.13
C VAL A 73 8.57 -8.31 -42.73
N PRO A 74 8.61 -7.00 -42.45
CA PRO A 74 9.64 -6.14 -42.98
C PRO A 74 11.02 -6.72 -42.65
N PRO A 75 12.02 -6.66 -43.55
CA PRO A 75 13.36 -7.19 -43.28
C PRO A 75 14.04 -6.52 -42.06
N THR A 76 13.52 -5.37 -41.62
CA THR A 76 13.99 -4.66 -40.43
C THR A 76 13.35 -5.14 -39.12
N TYR A 77 12.41 -6.08 -39.14
CA TYR A 77 11.66 -6.55 -37.96
C TYR A 77 12.56 -7.08 -36.83
N GLU A 78 13.67 -7.74 -37.18
CA GLU A 78 14.63 -8.21 -36.18
C GLU A 78 15.34 -7.07 -35.44
N SER A 79 15.62 -5.98 -36.17
CA SER A 79 16.29 -4.78 -35.64
C SER A 79 15.37 -3.81 -34.89
N GLN A 80 14.04 -3.96 -35.01
CA GLN A 80 13.09 -3.07 -34.35
C GLN A 80 12.98 -3.38 -32.85
N ARG A 81 13.12 -2.34 -32.02
CA ARG A 81 13.00 -2.41 -30.54
C ARG A 81 11.57 -2.73 -30.08
N ILE A 82 10.57 -2.34 -30.87
CA ILE A 82 9.15 -2.56 -30.58
C ILE A 82 8.56 -3.26 -31.81
N LYS A 83 8.16 -4.52 -31.65
CA LYS A 83 7.79 -5.39 -32.78
C LYS A 83 6.29 -5.44 -33.07
N THR A 84 5.47 -4.94 -32.14
CA THR A 84 4.01 -4.96 -32.26
C THR A 84 3.41 -3.68 -31.71
N ASN A 85 2.27 -3.26 -32.27
CA ASN A 85 1.55 -2.06 -31.82
C ASN A 85 1.11 -2.16 -30.35
N THR A 86 0.79 -3.37 -29.87
CA THR A 86 0.46 -3.64 -28.47
C THR A 86 1.65 -3.47 -27.52
N GLN A 87 2.89 -3.74 -27.99
CA GLN A 87 4.09 -3.46 -27.20
C GLN A 87 4.38 -1.96 -27.14
N ALA A 88 4.12 -1.22 -28.23
CA ALA A 88 4.24 0.24 -28.24
C ALA A 88 3.31 0.88 -27.19
N GLU A 89 2.05 0.47 -27.20
CA GLU A 89 1.03 0.96 -26.26
C GLU A 89 1.38 0.66 -24.80
N ARG A 90 1.97 -0.52 -24.52
CA ARG A 90 2.42 -0.87 -23.16
C ARG A 90 3.57 0.02 -22.68
N ILE A 91 4.54 0.30 -23.56
CA ILE A 91 5.69 1.15 -23.23
C ILE A 91 5.26 2.60 -23.00
N GLU A 92 4.32 3.10 -23.80
CA GLU A 92 3.75 4.44 -23.62
C GLU A 92 3.05 4.56 -22.27
N ARG A 93 2.17 3.60 -21.94
CA ARG A 93 1.45 3.58 -20.65
C ARG A 93 2.39 3.48 -19.45
N GLU A 94 3.40 2.62 -19.51
CA GLU A 94 4.43 2.51 -18.47
C GLU A 94 5.27 3.80 -18.35
N GLY A 95 5.50 4.49 -19.46
CA GLY A 95 6.19 5.79 -19.52
C GLY A 95 5.38 6.90 -18.87
N GLU A 96 4.09 7.01 -19.20
CA GLU A 96 3.17 7.97 -18.62
C GLU A 96 2.98 7.75 -17.11
N GLU A 97 2.86 6.49 -16.67
CA GLU A 97 2.78 6.18 -15.24
C GLU A 97 4.06 6.57 -14.49
N LYS A 98 5.24 6.31 -15.08
CA LYS A 98 6.52 6.73 -14.49
C LYS A 98 6.61 8.25 -14.39
N GLN A 99 6.25 8.96 -15.46
CA GLN A 99 6.25 10.42 -15.46
C GLN A 99 5.27 10.99 -14.42
N ARG A 100 4.07 10.42 -14.31
CA ARG A 100 3.08 10.82 -13.30
C ARG A 100 3.62 10.57 -11.88
N ARG A 101 4.26 9.43 -11.62
CA ARG A 101 4.88 9.13 -10.33
C ARG A 101 6.00 10.11 -9.99
N GLU A 102 6.87 10.41 -10.95
CA GLU A 102 7.95 11.39 -10.75
C GLU A 102 7.42 12.80 -10.49
N GLN A 103 6.38 13.23 -11.21
CA GLN A 103 5.73 14.51 -10.99
C GLN A 103 5.12 14.58 -9.59
N ALA A 104 4.39 13.53 -9.18
CA ALA A 104 3.82 13.45 -7.83
C ALA A 104 4.90 13.47 -6.74
N GLU A 105 6.02 12.78 -6.94
CA GLU A 105 7.14 12.80 -5.98
C GLU A 105 7.80 14.18 -5.90
N ARG A 106 7.97 14.87 -7.04
CA ARG A 106 8.51 16.24 -7.08
C ARG A 106 7.57 17.22 -6.40
N GLU A 107 6.27 17.12 -6.62
CA GLU A 107 5.27 17.95 -5.95
C GLU A 107 5.22 17.69 -4.45
N ALA A 108 5.24 16.41 -4.03
CA ALA A 108 5.31 16.03 -2.62
C ALA A 108 6.58 16.58 -1.95
N LYS A 109 7.75 16.47 -2.61
CA LYS A 109 9.00 17.07 -2.12
C LYS A 109 8.91 18.59 -2.00
N ARG A 110 8.28 19.27 -2.97
CA ARG A 110 8.08 20.73 -2.93
C ARG A 110 7.13 21.15 -1.82
N ALA A 111 6.03 20.42 -1.62
CA ALA A 111 5.09 20.65 -0.52
C ALA A 111 5.79 20.46 0.84
N ALA A 112 6.48 19.32 1.03
CA ALA A 112 7.25 19.05 2.23
C ALA A 112 8.31 20.12 2.51
N ALA A 113 9.00 20.62 1.47
CA ALA A 113 9.97 21.70 1.62
C ALA A 113 9.32 23.04 2.02
N ARG A 114 8.13 23.36 1.50
CA ARG A 114 7.36 24.55 1.89
C ARG A 114 6.89 24.44 3.34
N ASP A 115 6.37 23.28 3.73
CA ASP A 115 5.94 23.00 5.09
C ASP A 115 7.12 23.09 6.06
N ALA A 116 8.24 22.45 5.74
CA ALA A 116 9.46 22.52 6.54
C ALA A 116 9.93 23.97 6.72
N LYS A 117 9.88 24.81 5.67
CA LYS A 117 10.21 26.24 5.78
C LYS A 117 9.22 27.00 6.67
N GLY A 118 7.92 26.74 6.54
CA GLY A 118 6.88 27.33 7.39
C GLY A 118 7.05 26.97 8.86
N LYS A 119 7.26 25.67 9.15
CA LYS A 119 7.53 25.16 10.50
C LYS A 119 8.83 25.73 11.05
N ALA A 120 9.89 25.82 10.25
CA ALA A 120 11.16 26.42 10.69
C ALA A 120 11.00 27.89 11.08
N LYS A 121 10.24 28.69 10.32
CA LYS A 121 9.94 30.08 10.69
C LYS A 121 9.13 30.17 11.99
N ALA A 122 8.11 29.32 12.15
CA ALA A 122 7.30 29.29 13.36
C ALA A 122 8.14 28.90 14.60
N VAL A 123 9.01 27.88 14.46
CA VAL A 123 9.93 27.45 15.52
C VAL A 123 10.91 28.56 15.87
N LYS A 124 11.48 29.28 14.89
CA LYS A 124 12.36 30.43 15.15
C LYS A 124 11.67 31.52 15.96
N ASN A 125 10.44 31.88 15.59
CA ASN A 125 9.66 32.90 16.31
C ASN A 125 9.36 32.45 17.75
N LYS A 126 8.96 31.18 17.93
CA LYS A 126 8.68 30.60 19.24
C LYS A 126 9.94 30.46 20.10
N ALA A 127 11.08 30.16 19.49
CA ALA A 127 12.36 30.10 20.18
C ALA A 127 12.81 31.49 20.63
N ALA A 128 12.58 32.53 19.83
CA ALA A 128 12.88 33.91 20.21
C ALA A 128 12.03 34.37 21.42
N SER A 129 10.73 34.08 21.42
CA SER A 129 9.85 34.40 22.56
C SER A 129 10.16 33.55 23.80
N ALA A 130 10.50 32.27 23.61
CA ALA A 130 10.93 31.39 24.70
C ALA A 130 12.25 31.88 25.31
N LYS A 131 13.24 32.30 24.50
CA LYS A 131 14.50 32.86 25.00
C LYS A 131 14.26 34.09 25.88
N LEU A 132 13.39 35.00 25.44
CA LEU A 132 13.03 36.17 26.23
C LEU A 132 12.33 35.79 27.56
N SER A 133 11.48 34.77 27.53
CA SER A 133 10.79 34.26 28.72
C SER A 133 11.74 33.54 29.69
N LEU A 134 12.71 32.79 29.16
CA LEU A 134 13.76 32.13 29.94
C LEU A 134 14.69 33.15 30.60
N LEU A 135 15.07 34.21 29.89
CA LEU A 135 15.85 35.32 30.46
C LEU A 135 15.09 36.00 31.59
N ARG A 136 13.79 36.25 31.41
CA ARG A 136 12.93 36.91 32.41
C ARG A 136 12.65 36.04 33.64
N ASN A 137 12.72 34.72 33.53
CA ASN A 137 12.52 33.76 34.64
C ASN A 137 13.80 32.96 34.95
N SER A 138 14.97 33.53 34.66
CA SER A 138 16.28 32.88 34.81
C SER A 138 16.67 32.60 36.27
N SER A 139 15.98 33.21 37.23
CA SER A 139 16.13 32.98 38.66
C SER A 139 15.45 31.69 39.15
N ASN A 140 14.68 30.98 38.32
CA ASN A 140 14.05 29.72 38.70
C ASN A 140 14.94 28.51 38.33
N PRO A 141 15.50 27.79 39.32
CA PRO A 141 16.42 26.69 39.07
C PRO A 141 15.76 25.47 38.41
N VAL A 142 14.45 25.26 38.64
CA VAL A 142 13.70 24.13 38.06
C VAL A 142 13.58 24.31 36.54
N LEU A 143 13.33 25.53 36.08
CA LEU A 143 13.22 25.85 34.66
C LEU A 143 14.55 25.66 33.93
N LEU A 144 15.65 26.09 34.56
CA LEU A 144 16.99 25.95 34.02
C LEU A 144 17.43 24.47 33.95
N GLY A 145 17.13 23.69 34.99
CA GLY A 145 17.39 22.25 35.00
C GLY A 145 16.66 21.50 33.89
N ASN A 146 15.35 21.75 33.73
CA ASN A 146 14.57 21.13 32.65
C ASN A 146 15.05 21.57 31.26
N ALA A 147 15.41 22.84 31.08
CA ALA A 147 15.97 23.35 29.83
C ALA A 147 17.31 22.67 29.50
N MET A 148 18.18 22.47 30.50
CA MET A 148 19.46 21.78 30.33
C MET A 148 19.26 20.32 29.92
N LEU A 149 18.35 19.61 30.57
CA LEU A 149 18.02 18.22 30.21
C LEU A 149 17.52 18.12 28.76
N MET A 150 16.62 19.02 28.36
CA MET A 150 16.13 19.08 26.97
C MET A 150 17.23 19.43 25.97
N ALA A 151 18.18 20.30 26.35
CA ALA A 151 19.32 20.64 25.51
C ALA A 151 20.25 19.45 25.29
N ILE A 152 20.58 18.69 26.36
CA ILE A 152 21.38 17.47 26.27
C ILE A 152 20.68 16.42 25.41
N ALA A 153 19.39 16.18 25.66
CA ALA A 153 18.61 15.22 24.89
C ALA A 153 18.56 15.61 23.40
N GLY A 154 18.28 16.88 23.10
CA GLY A 154 18.23 17.39 21.73
C GLY A 154 19.59 17.33 21.02
N ALA A 155 20.69 17.66 21.70
CA ALA A 155 22.03 17.57 21.15
C ALA A 155 22.45 16.11 20.88
N GLY A 156 22.17 15.19 21.81
CA GLY A 156 22.44 13.76 21.63
C GLY A 156 21.66 13.17 20.46
N LEU A 157 20.36 13.48 20.37
CA LEU A 157 19.52 13.01 19.27
C LEU A 157 19.94 13.61 17.92
N GLY A 158 20.24 14.91 17.87
CA GLY A 158 20.72 15.58 16.66
C GLY A 158 22.06 15.03 16.16
N PHE A 159 22.99 14.74 17.07
CA PHE A 159 24.29 14.13 16.73
C PHE A 159 24.13 12.70 16.21
N SER A 160 23.26 11.90 16.84
CA SER A 160 22.95 10.55 16.37
C SER A 160 22.31 10.57 14.98
N ALA A 161 21.34 11.45 14.74
CA ALA A 161 20.68 11.60 13.45
C ALA A 161 21.68 12.02 12.35
N TYR A 162 22.60 12.94 12.65
CA TYR A 162 23.66 13.34 11.72
C TYR A 162 24.57 12.15 11.35
N ARG A 163 25.05 11.39 12.36
CA ARG A 163 25.89 10.20 12.13
C ARG A 163 25.17 9.13 11.31
N TRP A 164 23.86 8.96 11.50
CA TRP A 164 23.07 7.95 10.79
C TRP A 164 22.73 8.40 9.37
N HIS A 165 22.50 9.70 9.17
CA HIS A 165 22.32 10.29 7.85
C HIS A 165 23.58 10.13 6.99
N SER A 166 24.76 10.38 7.53
CA SER A 166 26.04 10.18 6.83
C SER A 166 26.31 8.72 6.45
N ARG A 167 25.66 7.76 7.11
CA ARG A 167 25.82 6.32 6.85
C ARG A 167 24.73 5.73 5.94
N GLY A 168 23.76 6.52 5.49
CA GLY A 168 22.63 6.04 4.68
C GLY A 168 21.74 5.02 5.39
N ALA A 169 21.86 4.89 6.72
CA ALA A 169 21.25 3.81 7.50
C ALA A 169 19.83 4.14 8.01
N LEU A 170 19.17 5.15 7.43
CA LEU A 170 17.82 5.57 7.83
C LEU A 170 16.79 4.57 7.27
N THR A 171 16.73 3.38 7.87
CA THR A 171 15.75 2.36 7.50
C THR A 171 14.40 2.67 8.11
N TRP A 172 13.33 2.34 7.38
CA TRP A 172 11.94 2.42 7.86
C TRP A 172 11.71 1.67 9.17
N ASN A 173 12.53 0.65 9.47
CA ASN A 173 12.50 -0.10 10.72
C ASN A 173 12.82 0.78 11.93
N ILE A 174 13.81 1.67 11.82
CA ILE A 174 14.21 2.58 12.89
C ILE A 174 13.10 3.62 13.12
N LEU A 175 12.58 4.19 12.03
CA LEU A 175 11.49 5.16 12.12
C LEU A 175 10.22 4.51 12.69
N GLY A 176 9.93 3.27 12.30
CA GLY A 176 8.85 2.46 12.82
C GLY A 176 9.03 2.14 14.31
N LEU A 177 10.23 1.79 14.74
CA LEU A 177 10.53 1.48 16.15
C LEU A 177 10.33 2.71 17.05
N TRP A 178 10.85 3.88 16.64
CA TRP A 178 10.65 5.13 17.39
C TRP A 178 9.19 5.59 17.37
N SER A 179 8.52 5.51 16.22
CA SER A 179 7.09 5.84 16.12
C SER A 179 6.25 4.91 17.00
N SER A 180 6.60 3.62 17.07
CA SER A 180 5.93 2.64 17.92
C SER A 180 6.16 2.92 19.41
N ALA A 181 7.39 3.24 19.83
CA ALA A 181 7.67 3.57 21.22
C ALA A 181 6.90 4.81 21.69
N VAL A 182 6.88 5.88 20.88
CA VAL A 182 6.11 7.10 21.18
C VAL A 182 4.61 6.82 21.18
N GLY A 183 4.12 6.02 20.23
CA GLY A 183 2.72 5.61 20.17
C GLY A 183 2.29 4.79 21.39
N ALA A 184 3.13 3.87 21.87
CA ALA A 184 2.86 3.07 23.06
C ALA A 184 2.82 3.93 24.33
N LEU A 185 3.78 4.86 24.50
CA LEU A 185 3.77 5.80 25.63
C LEU A 185 2.52 6.69 25.63
N GLY A 186 2.14 7.22 24.47
CA GLY A 186 0.92 8.02 24.34
C GLY A 186 -0.35 7.21 24.60
N PHE A 187 -0.39 5.94 24.19
CA PHE A 187 -1.51 5.04 24.46
C PHE A 187 -1.66 4.75 25.96
N VAL A 188 -0.55 4.44 26.64
CA VAL A 188 -0.55 4.21 28.09
C VAL A 188 -0.96 5.49 28.84
N ASP A 189 -0.38 6.64 28.48
CA ASP A 189 -0.71 7.93 29.09
C ASP A 189 -2.21 8.30 28.93
N TYR A 190 -2.79 8.02 27.76
CA TYR A 190 -4.22 8.24 27.51
C TYR A 190 -5.12 7.38 28.41
N TYR A 191 -4.74 6.13 28.67
CA TYR A 191 -5.52 5.21 29.50
C TYR A 191 -5.31 5.42 31.00
N VAL A 192 -4.13 5.89 31.43
CA VAL A 192 -3.85 6.23 32.83
C VAL A 192 -4.44 7.59 33.21
N SER A 193 -4.55 8.52 32.26
CA SER A 193 -5.11 9.86 32.48
C SER A 193 -6.63 9.96 32.28
N LYS A 194 -7.33 8.83 32.09
CA LYS A 194 -8.78 8.75 31.93
C LYS A 194 -9.41 7.98 33.08
#